data_AF-A0A382UQL0-F1
#
_entry.id   AF-A0A382UQL0-F1
#
_cell.length_a   1.000
_cell.length_b   1.000
_cell.length_c   1.000
_cell.angle_alpha   90.00
_cell.angle_beta   90.00
_cell.angle_gamma   90.00
#
_symmetry.space_group_name_H-M   'P 1'
#
loop_
_entity.id
_entity.type
_entity.pdbx_description
1 polymer ?
#
loop_
_entity_poly.entity_id
_entity_poly.type
_entity_poly.pdbx_seq_one_letter_code
_entity_poly.pdbx_strand_id
1 'polypeptide(L)'
;VSRSSALASKATGYPIARVAAKIALGKTLDQISNAVTEKTTAAFEPALDYCVVKIPRWPFDKFPTADRSLGTQMKATGEVMAIDRTFEAALQKAVRSMENGRGSLLWENPEWGGDGPPDLLADDDRLWKLAAAIRGGHTAESVTLETGIDPWFTTALARIIGMERTLLAEEITPDLMWRAKRMGFSDSQIGTLADYLPEQVRTMRKEWGLRPVYKMVDTCAGEFEAVTPYFYSTYEQENEAVSSDEDVAIVLGSGPIRIGQGIEFDYCSVHAAWALQASGAKAVMINSNPE
;
A
#
# COMPACT_ATOMS: atom_id res chain seq x y z
N VAL A 1 17.58 -14.77 -5.58
CA VAL A 1 16.46 -13.80 -5.48
C VAL A 1 16.38 -13.37 -4.02
N SER A 2 16.30 -12.07 -3.75
CA SER A 2 16.11 -11.51 -2.40
C SER A 2 14.68 -10.98 -2.24
N ARG A 3 14.22 -10.76 -0.99
CA ARG A 3 12.94 -10.07 -0.72
C ARG A 3 12.84 -8.72 -1.43
N SER A 4 13.95 -7.97 -1.46
CA SER A 4 14.01 -6.68 -2.14
C SER A 4 13.86 -6.82 -3.66
N SER A 5 14.36 -7.90 -4.27
CA SER A 5 14.14 -8.15 -5.70
C SER A 5 12.70 -8.57 -6.02
N ALA A 6 12.01 -9.27 -5.10
CA ALA A 6 10.59 -9.57 -5.24
C ALA A 6 9.77 -8.28 -5.17
N LEU A 7 9.99 -7.47 -4.12
CA LEU A 7 9.39 -6.14 -3.97
C LEU A 7 9.65 -5.25 -5.20
N ALA A 8 10.88 -5.16 -5.67
CA ALA A 8 11.22 -4.36 -6.85
C ALA A 8 10.52 -4.87 -8.12
N SER A 9 10.38 -6.20 -8.28
CA SER A 9 9.66 -6.77 -9.42
C SER A 9 8.17 -6.42 -9.39
N LYS A 10 7.56 -6.43 -8.20
CA LYS A 10 6.15 -6.04 -8.01
C LYS A 10 5.93 -4.54 -8.11
N ALA A 11 6.89 -3.75 -7.65
CA ALA A 11 6.84 -2.29 -7.70
C ALA A 11 6.99 -1.78 -9.13
N THR A 12 7.85 -2.41 -9.94
CA THR A 12 8.15 -1.95 -11.29
C THR A 12 7.36 -2.64 -12.38
N GLY A 13 6.88 -3.87 -12.14
CA GLY A 13 6.42 -4.77 -13.19
C GLY A 13 7.55 -5.53 -13.90
N TYR A 14 8.82 -5.21 -13.61
CA TYR A 14 9.99 -5.85 -14.24
C TYR A 14 10.29 -7.21 -13.58
N PRO A 15 10.21 -8.34 -14.28
CA PRO A 15 10.31 -9.66 -13.66
C PRO A 15 11.77 -10.10 -13.45
N ILE A 16 12.44 -9.53 -12.44
CA ILE A 16 13.89 -9.67 -12.18
C ILE A 16 14.33 -11.14 -12.19
N ALA A 17 13.63 -12.03 -11.47
CA ALA A 17 14.00 -13.44 -11.39
C ALA A 17 13.89 -14.17 -12.74
N ARG A 18 12.87 -13.85 -13.57
CA ARG A 18 12.69 -14.44 -14.90
C ARG A 18 13.76 -13.96 -15.88
N VAL A 19 14.13 -12.68 -15.81
CA VAL A 19 15.20 -12.10 -16.63
C VAL A 19 16.55 -12.69 -16.22
N ALA A 20 16.85 -12.75 -14.92
CA ALA A 20 18.10 -13.33 -14.40
C ALA A 20 18.28 -14.80 -14.81
N ALA A 21 17.21 -15.60 -14.80
CA ALA A 21 17.26 -16.99 -15.27
C ALA A 21 17.63 -17.09 -16.76
N LYS A 22 17.10 -16.20 -17.60
CA LYS A 22 17.46 -16.15 -19.03
C LYS A 22 18.91 -15.73 -19.24
N ILE A 23 19.42 -14.80 -18.45
CA ILE A 23 20.84 -14.39 -18.47
C ILE A 23 21.75 -15.55 -18.09
N ALA A 24 21.38 -16.33 -17.07
CA ALA A 24 22.13 -17.53 -16.67
C ALA A 24 22.22 -18.59 -17.78
N LEU A 25 21.30 -18.58 -18.74
CA LEU A 25 21.31 -19.43 -19.94
C LEU A 25 22.06 -18.80 -21.12
N GLY A 26 22.79 -17.69 -20.90
CA GLY A 26 23.64 -17.04 -21.89
C GLY A 26 22.99 -15.91 -22.71
N LYS A 27 21.75 -15.51 -22.38
CA LYS A 27 21.11 -14.35 -23.04
C LYS A 27 21.66 -13.03 -22.50
N THR A 28 21.76 -12.03 -23.38
CA THR A 28 21.95 -10.63 -22.97
C THR A 28 20.59 -9.92 -22.81
N LEU A 29 20.56 -8.76 -22.14
CA LEU A 29 19.31 -8.06 -21.82
C LEU A 29 18.52 -7.64 -23.08
N ASP A 30 19.21 -7.25 -24.15
CA ASP A 30 18.63 -6.89 -25.45
C ASP A 30 18.00 -8.09 -26.18
N GLN A 31 18.36 -9.32 -25.81
CA GLN A 31 17.80 -10.55 -26.37
C GLN A 31 16.59 -11.10 -25.60
N ILE A 32 16.12 -10.36 -24.59
CA ILE A 32 15.00 -10.72 -23.73
C ILE A 32 13.90 -9.69 -23.96
N SER A 33 12.73 -10.10 -24.43
CA SER A 33 11.57 -9.20 -24.58
C SER A 33 10.98 -8.80 -23.22
N ASN A 34 10.50 -7.55 -23.12
CA ASN A 34 9.75 -7.05 -21.98
C ASN A 34 8.32 -7.59 -22.00
N ALA A 35 7.94 -8.38 -21.00
CA ALA A 35 6.61 -9.00 -20.92
C ALA A 35 5.47 -8.02 -20.60
N VAL A 36 5.77 -6.80 -20.14
CA VAL A 36 4.74 -5.82 -19.78
C VAL A 36 4.27 -5.02 -21.00
N THR A 37 5.22 -4.55 -21.82
CA THR A 37 4.94 -3.73 -23.00
C THR A 37 4.88 -4.53 -24.30
N GLU A 38 5.55 -5.70 -24.36
CA GLU A 38 5.76 -6.55 -25.55
C GLU A 38 6.42 -5.85 -26.77
N LYS A 39 6.67 -4.54 -26.67
CA LYS A 39 7.23 -3.67 -27.71
C LYS A 39 8.71 -3.34 -27.45
N THR A 40 9.21 -3.60 -26.23
CA THR A 40 10.59 -3.29 -25.83
C THR A 40 11.36 -4.54 -25.35
N THR A 41 12.65 -4.39 -25.07
CA THR A 41 13.50 -5.45 -24.50
C THR A 41 13.65 -5.25 -22.99
N ALA A 42 14.34 -6.17 -22.32
CA ALA A 42 14.66 -6.07 -20.90
C ALA A 42 15.85 -5.13 -20.61
N ALA A 43 16.45 -4.52 -21.65
CA ALA A 43 17.57 -3.59 -21.55
C ALA A 43 17.10 -2.14 -21.36
N PHE A 44 16.48 -1.85 -20.21
CA PHE A 44 16.05 -0.51 -19.83
C PHE A 44 15.98 -0.39 -18.30
N GLU A 45 15.87 0.84 -17.81
CA GLU A 45 15.58 1.13 -16.41
C GLU A 45 14.10 1.51 -16.27
N PRO A 46 13.30 0.79 -15.45
CA PRO A 46 11.90 1.12 -15.28
C PRO A 46 11.68 2.53 -14.74
N ALA A 47 10.70 3.23 -15.32
CA ALA A 47 10.22 4.51 -14.82
C ALA A 47 8.87 4.31 -14.13
N LEU A 48 8.66 4.99 -13.00
CA LEU A 48 7.46 4.88 -12.18
C LEU A 48 6.81 6.25 -12.09
N ASP A 49 5.52 6.32 -12.34
CA ASP A 49 4.69 7.52 -12.14
C ASP A 49 3.83 7.42 -10.87
N TYR A 50 4.26 6.57 -9.92
CA TYR A 50 3.61 6.34 -8.64
C TYR A 50 4.64 6.05 -7.54
N CYS A 51 4.19 6.10 -6.30
CA CYS A 51 4.92 5.71 -5.10
C CYS A 51 4.52 4.31 -4.65
N VAL A 52 5.51 3.50 -4.28
CA VAL A 52 5.31 2.19 -3.64
C VAL A 52 5.77 2.27 -2.19
N VAL A 53 4.88 1.93 -1.26
CA VAL A 53 5.19 1.87 0.18
C VAL A 53 5.09 0.42 0.64
N LYS A 54 6.15 -0.03 1.32
CA LYS A 54 6.22 -1.34 1.96
C LYS A 54 6.27 -1.18 3.48
N ILE A 55 5.46 -1.94 4.21
CA ILE A 55 5.51 -1.99 5.67
C ILE A 55 5.68 -3.46 6.12
N PRO A 56 6.66 -3.77 7.00
CA PRO A 56 6.80 -5.11 7.56
C PRO A 56 5.62 -5.50 8.47
N ARG A 57 5.32 -6.80 8.56
CA ARG A 57 4.38 -7.37 9.52
C ARG A 57 5.15 -8.14 10.60
N TRP A 58 5.00 -7.73 11.85
CA TRP A 58 5.65 -8.37 13.01
C TRP A 58 4.67 -9.28 13.77
N PRO A 59 5.09 -10.43 14.31
CA PRO A 59 4.22 -11.39 14.98
C PRO A 59 4.09 -11.17 16.49
N PHE A 60 4.24 -9.93 16.99
CA PHE A 60 4.27 -9.68 18.44
C PHE A 60 2.95 -10.02 19.15
N ASP A 61 1.84 -10.11 18.42
CA ASP A 61 0.56 -10.64 18.92
C ASP A 61 0.65 -12.11 19.38
N LYS A 62 1.65 -12.86 18.90
CA LYS A 62 1.91 -14.26 19.30
C LYS A 62 3.01 -14.39 20.35
N PHE A 63 3.78 -13.33 20.58
CA PHE A 63 4.91 -13.32 21.50
C PHE A 63 4.87 -12.07 22.39
N PRO A 64 3.90 -11.98 23.33
CA PRO A 64 3.66 -10.77 24.11
C PRO A 64 4.84 -10.36 25.00
N THR A 65 5.71 -11.31 25.37
CA THR A 65 6.90 -11.08 26.19
C THR A 65 8.17 -10.85 25.38
N ALA A 66 8.08 -10.86 24.04
CA ALA A 66 9.25 -10.63 23.19
C ALA A 66 9.65 -9.16 23.21
N ASP A 67 10.96 -8.91 23.13
CA ASP A 67 11.49 -7.57 22.93
C ASP A 67 11.02 -7.01 21.58
N ARG A 68 10.23 -5.93 21.63
CA ARG A 68 9.63 -5.26 20.47
C ARG A 68 10.57 -4.27 19.77
N SER A 69 11.75 -4.00 20.35
CA SER A 69 12.72 -3.09 19.74
C SER A 69 13.18 -3.59 18.37
N LEU A 70 13.36 -2.67 17.44
CA LEU A 70 13.81 -2.96 16.08
C LEU A 70 15.24 -2.49 15.90
N GLY A 71 16.04 -3.35 15.29
CA GLY A 71 17.44 -3.09 14.98
C GLY A 71 17.86 -3.83 13.72
N THR A 72 19.12 -4.25 13.67
CA THR A 72 19.70 -4.92 12.50
C THR A 72 19.19 -6.35 12.29
N GLN A 73 18.76 -7.02 13.36
CA GLN A 73 18.18 -8.36 13.28
C GLN A 73 16.70 -8.27 12.89
N MET A 74 16.33 -8.98 11.82
CA MET A 74 14.95 -9.03 11.34
C MET A 74 14.05 -9.80 12.31
N LYS A 75 12.95 -9.16 12.72
CA LYS A 75 11.87 -9.76 13.55
C LYS A 75 10.53 -9.89 12.80
N ALA A 76 10.42 -9.36 11.58
CA ALA A 76 9.20 -9.40 10.78
C ALA A 76 8.96 -10.80 10.17
N THR A 77 7.70 -11.21 10.06
CA THR A 77 7.27 -12.50 9.46
C THR A 77 6.68 -12.37 8.08
N GLY A 78 6.37 -11.15 7.65
CA GLY A 78 5.86 -10.85 6.31
C GLY A 78 5.90 -9.36 6.04
N GLU A 79 5.22 -8.94 4.98
CA GLU A 79 5.18 -7.55 4.55
C GLU A 79 3.94 -7.26 3.71
N VAL A 80 3.55 -6.00 3.69
CA VAL A 80 2.51 -5.47 2.81
C VAL A 80 3.11 -4.45 1.87
N MET A 81 2.59 -4.37 0.64
CA MET A 81 2.91 -3.36 -0.34
C MET A 81 1.65 -2.61 -0.77
N ALA A 82 1.75 -1.30 -0.90
CA ALA A 82 0.72 -0.46 -1.50
C ALA A 82 1.31 0.49 -2.54
N ILE A 83 0.51 0.77 -3.57
CA ILE A 83 0.88 1.66 -4.69
C ILE A 83 -0.12 2.81 -4.74
N ASP A 84 0.33 4.06 -4.85
CA ASP A 84 -0.53 5.22 -5.15
C ASP A 84 0.26 6.35 -5.80
N ARG A 85 -0.40 7.38 -6.32
CA ARG A 85 0.22 8.53 -7.00
C ARG A 85 0.96 9.48 -6.04
N THR A 86 0.65 9.38 -4.76
CA THR A 86 1.26 10.19 -3.69
C THR A 86 1.74 9.30 -2.58
N PHE A 87 2.78 9.74 -1.87
CA PHE A 87 3.31 8.98 -0.73
C PHE A 87 2.30 8.88 0.41
N GLU A 88 1.58 9.96 0.71
CA GLU A 88 0.57 9.97 1.77
C GLU A 88 -0.50 8.91 1.50
N ALA A 89 -0.97 8.82 0.25
CA ALA A 89 -1.99 7.85 -0.10
C ALA A 89 -1.45 6.41 -0.09
N ALA A 90 -0.24 6.19 -0.61
CA ALA A 90 0.41 4.89 -0.57
C ALA A 90 0.68 4.42 0.87
N LEU A 91 1.13 5.32 1.75
CA LEU A 91 1.35 5.04 3.17
C LEU A 91 0.05 4.66 3.88
N GLN A 92 -1.01 5.46 3.72
CA GLN A 92 -2.30 5.16 4.34
C GLN A 92 -2.94 3.88 3.80
N LYS A 93 -2.66 3.51 2.54
CA LYS A 93 -3.03 2.21 1.95
C LYS A 93 -2.27 1.06 2.59
N ALA A 94 -0.95 1.18 2.70
CA ALA A 94 -0.15 0.16 3.34
C ALA A 94 -0.59 -0.06 4.79
N VAL A 95 -0.82 1.01 5.56
CA VAL A 95 -1.26 0.94 6.97
C VAL A 95 -2.56 0.13 7.13
N ARG A 96 -3.57 0.40 6.30
CA ARG A 96 -4.85 -0.32 6.40
C ARG A 96 -4.81 -1.76 5.88
N SER A 97 -3.79 -2.11 5.11
CA SER A 97 -3.59 -3.47 4.56
C SER A 97 -2.66 -4.34 5.43
N MET A 98 -2.26 -3.86 6.61
CA MET A 98 -1.34 -4.55 7.53
C MET A 98 -1.94 -5.74 8.27
N GLU A 99 -3.28 -5.87 8.31
CA GLU A 99 -3.99 -6.95 9.03
C GLU A 99 -3.48 -7.13 10.48
N ASN A 100 -3.28 -6.01 11.19
CA ASN A 100 -2.73 -5.96 12.55
C ASN A 100 -3.68 -5.34 13.58
N GLY A 101 -4.93 -5.07 13.21
CA GLY A 101 -5.95 -4.49 14.09
C GLY A 101 -5.84 -2.98 14.32
N ARG A 102 -4.78 -2.30 13.86
CA ARG A 102 -4.62 -0.84 14.01
C ARG A 102 -5.40 -0.07 12.96
N GLY A 103 -5.46 -0.60 11.72
CA GLY A 103 -6.36 -0.15 10.64
C GLY A 103 -6.07 1.23 10.02
N SER A 104 -5.56 2.21 10.79
CA SER A 104 -5.23 3.55 10.30
C SER A 104 -4.20 4.26 11.19
N LEU A 105 -3.76 5.45 10.77
CA LEU A 105 -2.89 6.33 11.58
C LEU A 105 -3.61 7.03 12.74
N LEU A 106 -4.94 6.88 12.84
CA LEU A 106 -5.73 7.36 13.98
C LEU A 106 -5.61 6.45 15.20
N TRP A 107 -5.13 5.22 15.02
CA TRP A 107 -4.94 4.31 16.14
C TRP A 107 -3.83 4.81 17.06
N GLU A 108 -4.10 4.77 18.36
CA GLU A 108 -3.14 5.03 19.41
C GLU A 108 -3.14 3.85 20.39
N ASN A 109 -1.97 3.52 20.94
CA ASN A 109 -1.89 2.46 21.94
C ASN A 109 -2.56 2.96 23.24
N PRO A 110 -3.57 2.25 23.79
CA PRO A 110 -4.22 2.63 25.04
C PRO A 110 -3.26 2.80 26.24
N GLU A 111 -2.09 2.18 26.20
CA GLU A 111 -1.05 2.28 27.25
C GLU A 111 -0.32 3.63 27.28
N TRP A 112 -0.39 4.43 26.21
CA TRP A 112 0.24 5.75 26.17
C TRP A 112 -0.44 6.78 27.08
N GLY A 113 -1.71 6.56 27.42
CA GLY A 113 -2.50 7.52 28.19
C GLY A 113 -2.69 8.85 27.44
N GLY A 114 -3.01 9.93 28.18
CA GLY A 114 -3.28 11.25 27.60
C GLY A 114 -2.04 12.06 27.22
N ASP A 115 -0.86 11.63 27.68
CA ASP A 115 0.41 12.35 27.47
C ASP A 115 1.10 11.96 26.16
N GLY A 116 0.54 11.02 25.40
CA GLY A 116 1.11 10.51 24.16
C GLY A 116 2.19 9.44 24.38
N PRO A 117 2.88 9.02 23.30
CA PRO A 117 3.87 7.94 23.40
C PRO A 117 5.07 8.37 24.26
N PRO A 118 5.64 7.46 25.08
CA PRO A 118 6.73 7.79 26.00
C PRO A 118 8.06 8.10 25.31
N ASP A 119 8.24 7.64 24.07
CA ASP A 119 9.43 7.80 23.24
C ASP A 119 9.08 7.61 21.75
N LEU A 120 10.01 7.96 20.86
CA LEU A 120 9.95 7.65 19.42
C LEU A 120 10.96 6.56 18.99
N LEU A 121 11.28 5.61 19.88
CA LEU A 121 12.17 4.51 19.59
C LEU A 121 11.59 3.58 18.51
N ALA A 122 12.49 2.88 17.82
CA ALA A 122 12.09 1.95 16.77
C ALA A 122 11.49 0.67 17.38
N ASP A 123 10.17 0.55 17.30
CA ASP A 123 9.39 -0.66 17.55
C ASP A 123 8.30 -0.82 16.47
N ASP A 124 7.43 -1.82 16.60
CA ASP A 124 6.33 -2.05 15.68
C ASP A 124 5.15 -1.08 15.84
N ASP A 125 5.19 -0.18 16.83
CA ASP A 125 4.23 0.91 17.03
C ASP A 125 4.79 2.27 16.55
N ARG A 126 6.07 2.36 16.18
CA ARG A 126 6.77 3.63 15.89
C ARG A 126 6.00 4.53 14.94
N LEU A 127 5.44 4.00 13.84
CA LEU A 127 4.69 4.82 12.88
C LEU A 127 3.51 5.57 13.54
N TRP A 128 2.82 4.92 14.47
CA TRP A 128 1.72 5.52 15.24
C TRP A 128 2.24 6.44 16.34
N LYS A 129 3.38 6.12 16.97
CA LYS A 129 4.05 7.04 17.91
C LYS A 129 4.38 8.38 17.23
N LEU A 130 4.91 8.34 16.00
CA LEU A 130 5.20 9.55 15.22
C LEU A 130 3.92 10.34 14.91
N ALA A 131 2.85 9.66 14.50
CA ALA A 131 1.57 10.30 14.21
C ALA A 131 0.98 10.97 15.46
N ALA A 132 0.98 10.26 16.60
CA ALA A 132 0.50 10.76 17.88
C ALA A 132 1.34 11.95 18.38
N ALA A 133 2.67 11.89 18.28
CA ALA A 133 3.54 13.01 18.67
C ALA A 133 3.26 14.28 17.86
N ILE A 134 3.12 14.17 16.53
CA ILE A 134 2.77 15.32 15.69
C ILE A 134 1.36 15.83 16.00
N ARG A 135 0.41 14.93 16.26
CA ARG A 135 -0.94 15.28 16.70
C ARG A 135 -0.91 16.07 18.01
N GLY A 136 -0.08 15.64 18.97
CA GLY A 136 0.21 16.28 20.25
C GLY A 136 1.06 17.57 20.19
N GLY A 137 1.45 18.03 19.00
CA GLY A 137 2.08 19.34 18.80
C GLY A 137 3.57 19.32 18.49
N HIS A 138 4.21 18.14 18.41
CA HIS A 138 5.59 18.07 17.94
C HIS A 138 5.69 18.51 16.48
N THR A 139 6.75 19.25 16.14
CA THR A 139 7.02 19.65 14.74
C THR A 139 7.65 18.49 13.98
N ALA A 140 7.44 18.44 12.66
CA ALA A 140 8.11 17.45 11.79
C ALA A 140 9.64 17.47 11.95
N GLU A 141 10.21 18.67 12.13
CA GLU A 141 11.65 18.86 12.39
C GLU A 141 12.08 18.21 13.70
N SER A 142 11.35 18.43 14.81
CA SER A 142 11.67 17.82 16.09
C SER A 142 11.63 16.29 16.02
N VAL A 143 10.64 15.74 15.32
CA VAL A 143 10.51 14.30 15.09
C VAL A 143 11.68 13.78 14.25
N THR A 144 12.10 14.49 13.21
CA THR A 144 13.29 14.12 12.42
C THR A 144 14.55 14.10 13.27
N LEU A 145 14.79 15.14 14.07
CA LEU A 145 15.98 15.24 14.92
C LEU A 145 16.07 14.10 15.92
N GLU A 146 14.94 13.69 16.52
CA GLU A 146 14.90 12.59 17.48
C GLU A 146 15.05 11.21 16.81
N THR A 147 14.48 11.04 15.62
CA THR A 147 14.29 9.69 15.03
C THR A 147 15.29 9.33 13.96
N GLY A 148 15.94 10.33 13.35
CA GLY A 148 16.76 10.19 12.14
C GLY A 148 15.95 9.93 10.86
N ILE A 149 14.61 10.00 10.91
CA ILE A 149 13.77 9.88 9.71
C ILE A 149 13.89 11.16 8.89
N ASP A 150 14.16 11.01 7.59
CA ASP A 150 14.34 12.14 6.67
C ASP A 150 13.20 13.17 6.77
N PRO A 151 13.50 14.49 6.77
CA PRO A 151 12.49 15.55 6.86
C PRO A 151 11.34 15.42 5.86
N TRP A 152 11.58 14.85 4.68
CA TRP A 152 10.55 14.69 3.67
C TRP A 152 9.40 13.81 4.17
N PHE A 153 9.71 12.70 4.85
CA PHE A 153 8.70 11.77 5.37
C PHE A 153 7.98 12.32 6.60
N THR A 154 8.69 12.97 7.53
CA THR A 154 8.06 13.57 8.72
C THR A 154 7.16 14.75 8.32
N THR A 155 7.55 15.53 7.30
CA THR A 155 6.69 16.57 6.72
C THR A 155 5.46 15.97 6.05
N ALA A 156 5.59 14.85 5.34
CA ALA A 156 4.44 14.13 4.78
C ALA A 156 3.48 13.63 5.86
N LEU A 157 4.00 13.09 6.96
CA LEU A 157 3.19 12.72 8.12
C LEU A 157 2.46 13.94 8.69
N ALA A 158 3.15 15.07 8.84
CA ALA A 158 2.53 16.31 9.30
C ALA A 158 1.42 16.84 8.37
N ARG A 159 1.54 16.65 7.04
CA ARG A 159 0.46 16.95 6.09
C ARG A 159 -0.77 16.07 6.30
N ILE A 160 -0.58 14.77 6.58
CA ILE A 160 -1.68 13.85 6.92
C ILE A 160 -2.38 14.33 8.20
N ILE A 161 -1.63 14.61 9.27
CA ILE A 161 -2.20 15.13 10.53
C ILE A 161 -2.87 16.50 10.34
N GLY A 162 -2.35 17.34 9.44
CA GLY A 162 -3.01 18.58 9.03
C GLY A 162 -4.40 18.35 8.43
N MET A 163 -4.53 17.36 7.54
CA MET A 163 -5.82 16.96 6.98
C MET A 163 -6.77 16.38 8.04
N GLU A 164 -6.27 15.64 9.04
CA GLU A 164 -7.09 15.20 10.18
C GLU A 164 -7.72 16.39 10.90
N ARG A 165 -6.93 17.44 11.17
CA ARG A 165 -7.42 18.67 11.81
C ARG A 165 -8.45 19.40 10.96
N THR A 166 -8.25 19.46 9.63
CA THR A 166 -9.23 20.04 8.70
C THR A 166 -10.55 19.26 8.72
N LEU A 167 -10.51 17.93 8.66
CA LEU A 167 -11.70 17.08 8.71
C LEU A 167 -12.47 17.18 10.04
N LEU A 168 -11.78 17.46 11.14
CA LEU A 168 -12.38 17.71 12.46
C LEU A 168 -13.04 19.09 12.58
N ALA A 169 -12.50 20.09 11.88
CA ALA A 169 -12.90 21.49 12.06
C ALA A 169 -13.90 22.00 11.02
N GLU A 170 -13.93 21.40 9.83
CA GLU A 170 -14.72 21.86 8.69
C GLU A 170 -15.85 20.88 8.33
N GLU A 171 -16.95 21.40 7.79
CA GLU A 171 -18.02 20.56 7.24
C GLU A 171 -17.54 19.81 5.99
N ILE A 172 -17.96 18.55 5.84
CA ILE A 172 -17.59 17.73 4.70
C ILE A 172 -18.26 18.25 3.42
N THR A 173 -17.45 18.87 2.57
CA THR A 173 -17.81 19.29 1.21
C THR A 173 -17.24 18.34 0.15
N PRO A 174 -17.73 18.38 -1.10
CA PRO A 174 -17.14 17.59 -2.19
C PRO A 174 -15.65 17.84 -2.41
N ASP A 175 -15.18 19.09 -2.26
CA ASP A 175 -13.76 19.44 -2.38
C ASP A 175 -12.92 18.86 -1.24
N LEU A 176 -13.37 19.03 0.01
CA LEU A 176 -12.68 18.48 1.17
C LEU A 176 -12.61 16.94 1.10
N MET A 177 -13.72 16.30 0.73
CA MET A 177 -13.75 14.86 0.47
C MET A 177 -12.73 14.47 -0.59
N TRP A 178 -12.72 15.13 -1.75
CA TRP A 178 -11.77 14.85 -2.83
C TRP A 178 -10.31 14.98 -2.38
N ARG A 179 -9.94 16.06 -1.68
CA ARG A 179 -8.59 16.27 -1.14
C ARG A 179 -8.21 15.18 -0.14
N ALA A 180 -9.10 14.83 0.79
CA ALA A 180 -8.87 13.76 1.77
C ALA A 180 -8.68 12.39 1.09
N LYS A 181 -9.52 12.05 0.11
CA LYS A 181 -9.41 10.80 -0.65
C LYS A 181 -8.11 10.71 -1.45
N ARG A 182 -7.65 11.81 -2.06
CA ARG A 182 -6.35 11.90 -2.75
C ARG A 182 -5.13 11.77 -1.83
N MET A 183 -5.31 12.07 -0.54
CA MET A 183 -4.29 11.84 0.49
C MET A 183 -4.37 10.43 1.09
N GLY A 184 -5.35 9.62 0.68
CA GLY A 184 -5.49 8.21 1.05
C GLY A 184 -6.42 7.90 2.23
N PHE A 185 -7.14 8.90 2.74
CA PHE A 185 -8.07 8.70 3.86
C PHE A 185 -9.18 7.72 3.48
N SER A 186 -9.39 6.72 4.33
CA SER A 186 -10.49 5.76 4.19
C SER A 186 -11.83 6.39 4.54
N ASP A 187 -12.93 5.78 4.07
CA ASP A 187 -14.28 6.22 4.43
C ASP A 187 -14.49 6.12 5.97
N SER A 188 -13.83 5.15 6.63
CA SER A 188 -13.84 5.00 8.09
C SER A 188 -13.10 6.13 8.82
N GLN A 189 -11.93 6.53 8.35
CA GLN A 189 -11.18 7.63 9.00
C GLN A 189 -11.93 8.95 8.89
N ILE A 190 -12.48 9.24 7.71
CA ILE A 190 -13.31 10.44 7.50
C ILE A 190 -14.53 10.39 8.40
N GLY A 191 -15.18 9.23 8.52
CA GLY A 191 -16.32 9.04 9.41
C GLY A 191 -15.96 9.34 10.87
N THR A 192 -14.85 8.80 11.36
CA THR A 192 -14.36 9.07 12.72
C THR A 192 -14.04 10.56 12.95
N LEU A 193 -13.41 11.22 11.98
CA LEU A 193 -12.96 12.61 12.14
C LEU A 193 -14.08 13.63 11.96
N ALA A 194 -15.08 13.35 11.14
CA ALA A 194 -16.15 14.30 10.81
C ALA A 194 -17.51 13.91 11.40
N ASP A 195 -17.54 12.98 12.36
CA ASP A 195 -18.74 12.50 13.06
C ASP A 195 -19.81 11.90 12.12
N TYR A 196 -19.39 11.02 11.23
CA TYR A 196 -20.26 10.25 10.33
C TYR A 196 -20.01 8.74 10.45
N LEU A 197 -21.04 7.95 10.14
CA LEU A 197 -20.85 6.53 9.89
C LEU A 197 -20.08 6.32 8.57
N PRO A 198 -19.19 5.31 8.48
CA PRO A 198 -18.45 5.02 7.25
C PRO A 198 -19.36 4.83 6.02
N GLU A 199 -20.57 4.29 6.21
CA GLU A 199 -21.58 4.10 5.18
C GLU A 199 -22.15 5.42 4.66
N GLN A 200 -22.31 6.42 5.54
CA GLN A 200 -22.75 7.76 5.16
C GLN A 200 -21.69 8.45 4.33
N VAL A 201 -20.42 8.38 4.75
CA VAL A 201 -19.27 8.89 3.98
C VAL A 201 -19.22 8.24 2.59
N ARG A 202 -19.35 6.91 2.53
CA ARG A 202 -19.39 6.16 1.27
C ARG A 202 -20.54 6.60 0.37
N THR A 203 -21.70 6.93 0.95
CA THR A 203 -22.89 7.37 0.22
C THR A 203 -22.70 8.78 -0.36
N MET A 204 -22.33 9.76 0.48
CA MET A 204 -22.00 11.13 0.04
C MET A 204 -20.98 11.12 -1.10
N ARG A 205 -19.89 10.37 -0.91
CA ARG A 205 -18.81 10.24 -1.90
C ARG A 205 -19.32 9.69 -3.24
N LYS A 206 -20.23 8.71 -3.22
CA LYS A 206 -20.81 8.14 -4.46
C LYS A 206 -21.80 9.10 -5.13
N GLU A 207 -22.60 9.82 -4.36
CA GLU A 207 -23.56 10.82 -4.85
C GLU A 207 -22.85 11.98 -5.53
N TRP A 208 -21.69 12.40 -5.00
CA TRP A 208 -20.84 13.41 -5.61
C TRP A 208 -19.97 12.89 -6.76
N GLY A 209 -20.12 11.63 -7.16
CA GLY A 209 -19.34 11.04 -8.26
C GLY A 209 -17.85 10.81 -7.93
N LEU A 210 -17.44 10.93 -6.66
CA LEU A 210 -16.05 10.81 -6.24
C LEU A 210 -15.64 9.34 -6.09
N ARG A 211 -15.23 8.71 -7.17
CA ARG A 211 -14.82 7.29 -7.18
C ARG A 211 -13.31 7.16 -7.41
N PRO A 212 -12.65 6.15 -6.84
CA PRO A 212 -11.30 5.85 -7.26
C PRO A 212 -11.33 5.38 -8.72
N VAL A 213 -10.29 5.73 -9.44
CA VAL A 213 -9.95 5.15 -10.73
C VAL A 213 -8.87 4.09 -10.53
N TYR A 214 -8.68 3.23 -11.51
CA TYR A 214 -7.62 2.22 -11.52
C TYR A 214 -6.59 2.58 -12.59
N LYS A 215 -5.34 2.66 -12.17
CA LYS A 215 -4.17 2.92 -13.02
C LYS A 215 -3.34 1.65 -13.17
N MET A 216 -2.70 1.48 -14.31
CA MET A 216 -1.92 0.29 -14.66
C MET A 216 -0.46 0.46 -14.27
N VAL A 217 0.18 -0.65 -13.87
CA VAL A 217 1.63 -0.75 -13.71
C VAL A 217 2.22 -1.15 -15.05
N ASP A 218 3.00 -0.26 -15.67
CA ASP A 218 3.42 -0.38 -17.06
C ASP A 218 4.94 -0.45 -17.29
N THR A 219 5.75 -0.39 -16.23
CA THR A 219 7.24 -0.30 -16.25
C THR A 219 7.83 0.99 -16.85
N CYS A 220 7.04 1.88 -17.44
CA CYS A 220 7.54 2.95 -18.32
C CYS A 220 6.83 4.30 -18.16
N ALA A 221 6.00 4.48 -17.12
CA ALA A 221 5.38 5.75 -16.78
C ALA A 221 4.58 6.38 -17.95
N GLY A 222 3.80 5.55 -18.66
CA GLY A 222 2.94 5.94 -19.77
C GLY A 222 3.64 6.08 -21.13
N GLU A 223 4.94 5.78 -21.24
CA GLU A 223 5.66 5.87 -22.53
C GLU A 223 5.16 4.84 -23.56
N PHE A 224 4.82 3.64 -23.09
CA PHE A 224 4.30 2.55 -23.91
C PHE A 224 3.03 1.94 -23.29
N GLU A 225 2.07 1.58 -24.13
CA GLU A 225 0.90 0.82 -23.69
C GLU A 225 1.33 -0.52 -23.07
N ALA A 226 0.89 -0.76 -21.83
CA ALA A 226 1.05 -2.05 -21.18
C ALA A 226 -0.08 -3.02 -21.58
N VAL A 227 0.30 -4.26 -21.83
CA VAL A 227 -0.62 -5.34 -22.20
C VAL A 227 -1.10 -6.12 -20.96
N THR A 228 -0.35 -6.03 -19.86
CA THR A 228 -0.61 -6.81 -18.64
C THR A 228 -1.56 -6.05 -17.69
N PRO A 229 -2.73 -6.60 -17.35
CA PRO A 229 -3.71 -5.95 -16.47
C PRO A 229 -3.29 -6.01 -14.99
N TYR A 230 -2.32 -5.18 -14.60
CA TYR A 230 -1.86 -5.03 -13.21
C TYR A 230 -2.22 -3.64 -12.69
N PHE A 231 -3.24 -3.55 -11.84
CA PHE A 231 -3.86 -2.29 -11.46
C PHE A 231 -3.67 -1.91 -9.99
N TYR A 232 -3.70 -0.60 -9.72
CA TYR A 232 -3.87 -0.04 -8.39
C TYR A 232 -4.92 1.07 -8.40
N SER A 233 -5.71 1.19 -7.32
CA SER A 233 -6.71 2.25 -7.19
C SER A 233 -6.07 3.58 -6.77
N THR A 234 -6.50 4.70 -7.31
CA THR A 234 -6.11 6.05 -6.86
C THR A 234 -7.24 7.06 -7.12
N TYR A 235 -7.19 8.25 -6.54
CA TYR A 235 -8.16 9.32 -6.80
C TYR A 235 -7.60 10.29 -7.85
N GLU A 236 -7.70 9.87 -9.11
CA GLU A 236 -7.28 10.58 -10.32
C GLU A 236 -8.50 10.72 -11.27
N GLN A 237 -8.29 11.30 -12.45
CA GLN A 237 -9.38 11.58 -13.39
C GLN A 237 -9.70 10.39 -14.30
N GLU A 238 -8.68 9.79 -14.92
CA GLU A 238 -8.86 8.74 -15.92
C GLU A 238 -8.75 7.33 -15.33
N ASN A 239 -9.70 6.46 -15.72
CA ASN A 239 -9.71 5.05 -15.33
C ASN A 239 -9.26 4.16 -16.49
N GLU A 240 -8.18 3.41 -16.26
CA GLU A 240 -7.57 2.51 -17.25
C GLU A 240 -8.08 1.06 -17.15
N ALA A 241 -8.78 0.72 -16.06
CA ALA A 241 -9.41 -0.58 -15.93
C ALA A 241 -10.72 -0.65 -16.72
N VAL A 242 -10.73 -1.40 -17.82
CA VAL A 242 -11.91 -1.62 -18.65
C VAL A 242 -12.78 -2.74 -18.06
N SER A 243 -14.09 -2.52 -17.99
CA SER A 243 -15.04 -3.55 -17.57
C SER A 243 -15.13 -4.66 -18.63
N SER A 244 -15.32 -5.90 -18.17
CA SER A 244 -15.54 -7.05 -19.06
C SER A 244 -17.01 -7.41 -19.13
N ASP A 245 -17.50 -7.76 -20.31
CA ASP A 245 -18.84 -8.32 -20.54
C ASP A 245 -18.91 -9.85 -20.32
N GLU A 246 -17.83 -10.43 -19.81
CA GLU A 246 -17.70 -11.87 -19.55
C GLU A 246 -17.95 -12.16 -18.07
N ASP A 247 -18.16 -13.43 -17.74
CA ASP A 247 -18.27 -13.86 -16.35
C ASP A 247 -16.95 -13.62 -15.60
N VAL A 248 -17.00 -12.73 -14.61
CA VAL A 248 -15.86 -12.36 -13.75
C VAL A 248 -16.04 -12.93 -12.35
N ALA A 249 -15.02 -13.64 -11.88
CA ALA A 249 -14.92 -14.11 -10.50
C ALA A 249 -13.77 -13.39 -9.79
N ILE A 250 -14.04 -12.88 -8.59
CA ILE A 250 -13.04 -12.24 -7.73
C ILE A 250 -12.40 -13.30 -6.83
N VAL A 251 -11.07 -13.33 -6.80
CA VAL A 251 -10.28 -14.10 -5.85
C VAL A 251 -9.62 -13.15 -4.88
N LEU A 252 -10.03 -13.22 -3.60
CA LEU A 252 -9.45 -12.42 -2.53
C LEU A 252 -8.25 -13.16 -1.93
N GLY A 253 -7.08 -12.55 -2.01
CA GLY A 253 -5.86 -13.09 -1.42
C GLY A 253 -5.82 -12.94 0.10
N SER A 254 -4.77 -13.50 0.71
CA SER A 254 -4.60 -13.54 2.16
C SER A 254 -4.10 -12.24 2.80
N GLY A 255 -3.62 -11.27 2.00
CA GLY A 255 -2.87 -10.15 2.54
C GLY A 255 -1.49 -10.57 3.06
N PRO A 256 -0.85 -9.77 3.94
CA PRO A 256 0.52 -10.03 4.39
C PRO A 256 0.64 -11.35 5.17
N ILE A 257 1.73 -12.08 4.90
CA ILE A 257 2.04 -13.32 5.61
C ILE A 257 2.24 -13.07 7.11
N ARG A 258 1.66 -13.94 7.94
CA ARG A 258 1.84 -13.96 9.40
C ARG A 258 1.75 -15.38 9.94
N ILE A 259 2.14 -15.59 11.19
CA ILE A 259 2.05 -16.90 11.84
C ILE A 259 0.58 -17.37 11.84
N GLY A 260 0.34 -18.54 11.23
CA GLY A 260 -0.99 -19.13 11.04
C GLY A 260 -1.72 -18.69 9.75
N GLN A 261 -1.15 -17.76 8.97
CA GLN A 261 -1.62 -17.38 7.64
C GLN A 261 -0.41 -17.22 6.70
N GLY A 262 0.07 -18.35 6.18
CA GLY A 262 1.25 -18.42 5.32
C GLY A 262 0.94 -18.58 3.83
N ILE A 263 1.95 -19.07 3.11
CA ILE A 263 1.94 -19.31 1.66
C ILE A 263 0.86 -20.32 1.22
N GLU A 264 0.39 -21.17 2.13
CA GLU A 264 -0.68 -22.13 1.86
C GLU A 264 -1.97 -21.47 1.38
N PHE A 265 -2.28 -20.25 1.84
CA PHE A 265 -3.46 -19.51 1.41
C PHE A 265 -3.25 -18.83 0.04
N ASP A 266 -2.03 -18.39 -0.24
CA ASP A 266 -1.66 -17.87 -1.56
C ASP A 266 -1.72 -18.99 -2.61
N TYR A 267 -1.21 -20.18 -2.28
CA TYR A 267 -1.33 -21.38 -3.12
C TYR A 267 -2.79 -21.69 -3.49
N CYS A 268 -3.69 -21.70 -2.51
CA CYS A 268 -5.12 -21.89 -2.74
C CYS A 268 -5.71 -20.81 -3.65
N SER A 269 -5.32 -19.55 -3.47
CA SER A 269 -5.79 -18.41 -4.27
C SER A 269 -5.32 -18.51 -5.72
N VAL A 270 -4.06 -18.90 -5.96
CA VAL A 270 -3.51 -19.15 -7.30
C VAL A 270 -4.24 -20.30 -7.99
N HIS A 271 -4.48 -21.41 -7.28
CA HIS A 271 -5.22 -22.55 -7.82
C HIS A 271 -6.68 -22.21 -8.14
N ALA A 272 -7.34 -21.39 -7.30
CA ALA A 272 -8.68 -20.89 -7.59
C ALA A 272 -8.70 -20.04 -8.87
N ALA A 273 -7.74 -19.13 -9.05
CA ALA A 273 -7.63 -18.32 -10.25
C ALA A 273 -7.42 -19.19 -11.51
N TRP A 274 -6.54 -20.19 -11.44
CA TRP A 274 -6.33 -21.13 -12.55
C TRP A 274 -7.55 -21.97 -12.87
N ALA A 275 -8.26 -22.48 -11.86
CA ALA A 275 -9.47 -23.26 -12.05
C ALA A 275 -10.59 -22.43 -12.69
N LEU A 276 -10.75 -21.17 -12.25
CA LEU A 276 -11.70 -20.23 -12.85
C LEU A 276 -11.37 -19.96 -14.31
N GLN A 277 -10.10 -19.67 -14.63
CA GLN A 277 -9.63 -19.48 -16.00
C GLN A 277 -9.85 -20.74 -16.86
N ALA A 278 -9.55 -21.93 -16.34
CA ALA A 278 -9.78 -23.20 -17.03
C ALA A 278 -11.28 -23.49 -17.27
N SER A 279 -12.17 -22.95 -16.44
CA SER A 279 -13.62 -23.03 -16.62
C SER A 279 -14.19 -22.00 -17.60
N GLY A 280 -13.36 -21.10 -18.13
CA GLY A 280 -13.77 -20.04 -19.06
C GLY A 280 -14.18 -18.72 -18.40
N ALA A 281 -14.07 -18.60 -17.08
CA ALA A 281 -14.34 -17.36 -16.35
C ALA A 281 -13.07 -16.50 -16.21
N LYS A 282 -13.24 -15.17 -16.22
CA LYS A 282 -12.16 -14.23 -15.90
C LYS A 282 -11.92 -14.18 -14.40
N ALA A 283 -10.70 -14.50 -13.97
CA ALA A 283 -10.30 -14.40 -12.58
C ALA A 283 -9.65 -13.04 -12.30
N VAL A 284 -10.17 -12.28 -11.32
CA VAL A 284 -9.59 -11.02 -10.83
C VAL A 284 -9.03 -11.25 -9.44
N MET A 285 -7.69 -11.22 -9.31
CA MET A 285 -6.99 -11.36 -8.04
C MET A 285 -6.89 -10.01 -7.32
N ILE A 286 -7.22 -10.00 -6.03
CA ILE A 286 -7.03 -8.83 -5.14
C ILE A 286 -6.14 -9.25 -3.97
N ASN A 287 -4.89 -8.80 -3.97
CA ASN A 287 -3.92 -9.09 -2.90
C ASN A 287 -2.93 -7.93 -2.73
N SER A 288 -2.32 -7.81 -1.55
CA SER A 288 -1.34 -6.77 -1.20
C SER A 288 -0.03 -7.32 -0.64
N ASN A 289 0.16 -8.65 -0.63
CA ASN A 289 1.44 -9.27 -0.33
C ASN A 289 2.37 -9.22 -1.57
N PRO A 290 3.57 -8.61 -1.47
CA PRO A 290 4.52 -8.57 -2.59
C PRO A 290 5.32 -9.87 -2.77
N GLU A 291 5.38 -10.75 -1.77
CA GLU A 291 6.14 -12.02 -1.80
C GLU A 291 5.34 -13.18 -2.42
#